data_AF-A0A7S3RWY0-F1
#
_entry.id   AF-A0A7S3RWY0-F1
#
_cell.length_a   1.000
_cell.length_b   1.000
_cell.length_c   1.000
_cell.angle_alpha   90.00
_cell.angle_beta   90.00
_cell.angle_gamma   90.00
#
_symmetry.space_group_name_H-M   'P 1'
#
loop_
_entity.id
_entity.type
_entity.pdbx_description
1 polymer ?
#
loop_
_entity_poly.entity_id
_entity_poly.type
_entity_poly.pdbx_seq_one_letter_code
_entity_poly.pdbx_strand_id
1 'polypeptide(L)'
;MPPKKGKKSKKQLEEEKKQREEEERIAAEIEAKRQAEEAERRRIEEERLRKEEEKRLAEELARLKEEEPENETRKTNMEENRVQAAKARVKDLPDKYLACDPLPDPEEERDITTFITLWSEGKDKTHQDMLDNCQTSEAIIQRMQNIYGEAMATFDEKKQAWCNMYRDELRKISLRKFDEITAYMMEYIENYIQQTEEEKQKKAQQKTAKKGDQDYKDFTLESASTNDFFFGFWANISGKSQAHQ
;
A
#
# COMPACT_ATOMS: atom_id res chain seq x y z
N MET A 1 -76.14 38.31 83.24
CA MET A 1 -75.87 39.68 82.74
C MET A 1 -74.39 40.00 82.92
N PRO A 2 -73.70 40.53 81.90
CA PRO A 2 -72.28 40.87 81.95
C PRO A 2 -72.07 42.19 82.73
N PRO A 3 -71.05 42.33 83.61
CA PRO A 3 -70.73 43.61 84.21
C PRO A 3 -69.55 44.33 83.51
N LYS A 4 -69.65 45.65 83.50
CA LYS A 4 -68.95 46.65 82.67
C LYS A 4 -67.44 46.76 82.89
N LYS A 5 -66.74 47.07 81.80
CA LYS A 5 -65.33 47.52 81.69
C LYS A 5 -65.01 48.66 82.67
N GLY A 6 -64.10 48.42 83.61
CA GLY A 6 -63.48 49.43 84.47
C GLY A 6 -62.24 50.04 83.78
N LYS A 7 -62.25 51.37 83.58
CA LYS A 7 -61.13 52.15 83.03
C LYS A 7 -59.99 52.20 84.07
N LYS A 8 -58.81 51.68 83.72
CA LYS A 8 -57.56 51.90 84.48
C LYS A 8 -57.06 53.35 84.26
N SER A 9 -56.43 53.92 85.29
CA SER A 9 -56.01 55.33 85.38
C SER A 9 -54.93 55.71 84.35
N LYS A 10 -55.05 56.93 83.81
CA LYS A 10 -54.35 57.46 82.63
C LYS A 10 -52.82 57.61 82.79
N LYS A 11 -52.29 57.67 84.02
CA LYS A 11 -50.86 57.92 84.32
C LYS A 11 -49.96 56.68 84.27
N GLN A 12 -50.46 55.51 84.64
CA GLN A 12 -49.67 54.26 84.62
C GLN A 12 -49.55 53.66 83.21
N LEU A 13 -50.49 53.96 82.32
CA LEU A 13 -50.46 53.54 80.90
C LEU A 13 -49.46 54.37 80.07
N GLU A 14 -49.10 55.57 80.55
CA GLU A 14 -48.23 56.53 79.86
C GLU A 14 -46.75 56.26 80.18
N GLU A 15 -46.44 55.84 81.41
CA GLU A 15 -45.09 55.48 81.84
C GLU A 15 -44.66 54.09 81.32
N GLU A 16 -45.61 53.13 81.24
CA GLU A 16 -45.38 51.84 80.55
C GLU A 16 -45.20 52.03 79.03
N LYS A 17 -45.92 52.97 78.41
CA LYS A 17 -45.71 53.34 77.00
C LYS A 17 -44.34 53.95 76.75
N LYS A 18 -43.86 54.79 77.67
CA LYS A 18 -42.57 55.46 77.52
C LYS A 18 -41.38 54.51 77.70
N GLN A 19 -41.49 53.55 78.61
CA GLN A 19 -40.50 52.47 78.75
C GLN A 19 -40.49 51.53 77.54
N ARG A 20 -41.67 51.23 76.97
CA ARG A 20 -41.79 50.41 75.76
C ARG A 20 -41.25 51.13 74.51
N GLU A 21 -41.47 52.43 74.37
CA GLU A 21 -40.85 53.25 73.30
C GLU A 21 -39.33 53.35 73.42
N GLU A 22 -38.80 53.43 74.65
CA GLU A 22 -37.34 53.50 74.88
C GLU A 22 -36.67 52.14 74.69
N GLU A 23 -37.29 51.03 75.10
CA GLU A 23 -36.87 49.66 74.74
C GLU A 23 -36.95 49.42 73.23
N GLU A 24 -37.99 49.90 72.55
CA GLU A 24 -38.15 49.74 71.09
C GLU A 24 -37.10 50.56 70.33
N ARG A 25 -36.69 51.73 70.85
CA ARG A 25 -35.58 52.52 70.29
C ARG A 25 -34.23 51.83 70.47
N ILE A 26 -33.97 51.25 71.65
CA ILE A 26 -32.74 50.50 71.94
C ILE A 26 -32.70 49.21 71.12
N ALA A 27 -33.83 48.53 70.96
CA ALA A 27 -33.95 47.34 70.11
C ALA A 27 -33.74 47.66 68.62
N ALA A 28 -34.29 48.78 68.14
CA ALA A 28 -34.08 49.23 66.76
C ALA A 28 -32.62 49.63 66.49
N GLU A 29 -31.92 50.24 67.45
CA GLU A 29 -30.50 50.59 67.32
C GLU A 29 -29.59 49.34 67.34
N ILE A 30 -29.91 48.34 68.16
CA ILE A 30 -29.21 47.04 68.18
C ILE A 30 -29.46 46.26 66.88
N GLU A 31 -30.69 46.28 66.35
CA GLU A 31 -31.04 45.60 65.11
C GLU A 31 -30.42 46.31 63.89
N ALA A 32 -30.39 47.64 63.85
CA ALA A 32 -29.68 48.38 62.80
C ALA A 32 -28.17 48.10 62.81
N LYS A 33 -27.57 47.97 64.00
CA LYS A 33 -26.15 47.60 64.15
C LYS A 33 -25.89 46.15 63.69
N ARG A 34 -26.83 45.24 63.95
CA ARG A 34 -26.77 43.84 63.49
C ARG A 34 -26.90 43.72 61.97
N GLN A 35 -27.81 44.49 61.35
CA GLN A 35 -27.97 44.51 59.89
C GLN A 35 -26.77 45.12 59.18
N ALA A 36 -26.14 46.15 59.76
CA ALA A 36 -24.89 46.70 59.23
C ALA A 36 -23.74 45.67 59.31
N GLU A 37 -23.58 44.95 60.43
CA GLU A 37 -22.58 43.89 60.57
C GLU A 37 -22.85 42.71 59.61
N GLU A 38 -24.11 42.32 59.41
CA GLU A 38 -24.48 41.25 58.49
C GLU A 38 -24.23 41.64 57.03
N ALA A 39 -24.51 42.89 56.64
CA ALA A 39 -24.22 43.42 55.31
C ALA A 39 -22.70 43.49 55.05
N GLU A 40 -21.91 43.88 56.04
CA GLU A 40 -20.45 43.89 55.94
C GLU A 40 -19.88 42.46 55.83
N ARG A 41 -20.41 41.50 56.61
CA ARG A 41 -20.05 40.07 56.49
C ARG A 41 -20.37 39.51 55.11
N ARG A 42 -21.55 39.82 54.54
CA ARG A 42 -21.93 39.38 53.19
C ARG A 42 -21.02 39.93 52.11
N ARG A 43 -20.60 41.19 52.20
CA ARG A 43 -19.64 41.78 51.25
C ARG A 43 -18.27 41.12 51.33
N ILE A 44 -17.78 40.84 52.54
CA ILE A 44 -16.51 40.15 52.74
C ILE A 44 -16.56 38.71 52.21
N GLU A 45 -17.68 38.01 52.41
CA GLU A 45 -17.87 36.65 51.91
C GLU A 45 -17.98 36.58 50.38
N GLU A 46 -18.69 37.54 49.76
CA GLU A 46 -18.81 37.65 48.31
C GLU A 46 -17.46 38.01 47.65
N GLU A 47 -16.66 38.89 48.28
CA GLU A 47 -15.30 39.18 47.83
C GLU A 47 -14.38 37.97 47.99
N ARG A 48 -14.55 37.17 49.04
CA ARG A 48 -13.79 35.93 49.26
C ARG A 48 -14.12 34.89 48.20
N LEU A 49 -15.40 34.72 47.86
CA LEU A 49 -15.88 33.83 46.80
C LEU A 49 -15.32 34.26 45.42
N ARG A 50 -15.32 35.55 45.11
CA ARG A 50 -14.72 36.06 43.86
C ARG A 50 -13.23 35.77 43.76
N LYS A 51 -12.47 36.02 44.84
CA LYS A 51 -11.03 35.72 44.85
C LYS A 51 -10.74 34.22 44.73
N GLU A 52 -11.59 33.38 45.32
CA GLU A 52 -11.47 31.93 45.20
C GLU A 52 -11.78 31.44 43.79
N GLU A 53 -12.80 32.00 43.14
CA GLU A 53 -13.18 31.70 41.75
C GLU A 53 -12.12 32.17 40.75
N GLU A 54 -11.58 33.38 40.92
CA GLU A 54 -10.46 33.90 40.12
C GLU A 54 -9.21 33.02 40.27
N LYS A 55 -8.92 32.54 41.48
CA LYS A 55 -7.80 31.63 41.73
C LYS A 55 -8.02 30.29 41.03
N ARG A 56 -9.23 29.74 41.06
CA ARG A 56 -9.60 28.52 40.34
C ARG A 56 -9.45 28.67 38.83
N LEU A 57 -9.90 29.79 38.26
CA LEU A 57 -9.76 30.08 36.84
C LEU A 57 -8.30 30.25 36.44
N ALA A 58 -7.48 30.92 37.26
CA ALA A 58 -6.05 31.08 37.01
C ALA A 58 -5.31 29.74 37.03
N GLU A 59 -5.65 28.84 37.95
CA GLU A 59 -5.08 27.49 38.02
C GLU A 59 -5.49 26.62 36.82
N GLU A 60 -6.76 26.69 36.41
CA GLU A 60 -7.25 25.97 35.24
C GLU A 60 -6.61 26.47 33.94
N LEU A 61 -6.44 27.79 33.80
CA LEU A 61 -5.74 28.40 32.68
C LEU A 61 -4.25 28.03 32.66
N ALA A 62 -3.60 27.93 33.81
CA ALA A 62 -2.21 27.50 33.91
C ALA A 62 -2.06 26.04 33.45
N ARG A 63 -2.97 25.15 33.88
CA ARG A 63 -3.00 23.76 33.41
C ARG A 63 -3.22 23.65 31.91
N LEU A 64 -4.16 24.43 31.36
CA LEU A 64 -4.43 24.44 29.92
C LEU A 64 -3.20 24.86 29.09
N LYS A 65 -2.45 25.85 29.56
CA LYS A 65 -1.21 26.31 28.90
C LYS A 65 -0.10 25.28 28.95
N GLU A 66 -0.04 24.48 30.01
CA GLU A 66 0.93 23.38 30.13
C GLU A 66 0.59 22.22 29.15
N GLU A 67 -0.71 21.94 28.96
CA GLU A 67 -1.19 20.91 28.03
C GLU A 67 -1.23 21.35 26.54
N GLU A 68 -1.18 22.66 26.28
CA GLU A 68 -1.23 23.25 24.93
C GLU A 68 -0.15 22.73 23.96
N PRO A 69 1.17 22.72 24.30
CA PRO A 69 2.21 22.28 23.37
C PRO A 69 2.07 20.80 22.97
N GLU A 70 1.66 19.93 23.88
CA GLU A 70 1.43 18.52 23.59
C GLU A 70 0.21 18.35 22.68
N ASN A 71 -0.87 19.09 22.94
CA ASN A 71 -2.06 19.08 22.09
C ASN A 71 -1.79 19.62 20.68
N GLU A 72 -1.02 20.70 20.54
CA GLU A 72 -0.62 21.24 19.24
C GLU A 72 0.28 20.27 18.46
N THR A 73 1.22 19.62 19.15
CA THR A 73 2.04 18.56 18.53
C THR A 73 1.16 17.41 18.04
N ARG A 74 0.21 16.96 18.86
CA ARG A 74 -0.73 15.90 18.49
C ARG A 74 -1.61 16.28 17.30
N LYS A 75 -2.12 17.52 17.25
CA LYS A 75 -2.90 18.04 16.12
C LYS A 75 -2.08 18.07 14.84
N THR A 76 -0.84 18.58 14.91
CA THR A 76 0.07 18.64 13.77
C THR A 76 0.35 17.24 13.23
N ASN A 77 0.71 16.30 14.10
CA ASN A 77 0.93 14.90 13.71
C ASN A 77 -0.33 14.26 13.08
N MET A 78 -1.52 14.56 13.62
CA MET A 78 -2.77 14.03 13.07
C MET A 78 -3.05 14.59 11.66
N GLU A 79 -2.80 15.88 11.43
CA GLU A 79 -2.98 16.50 10.12
C GLU A 79 -1.96 15.99 9.11
N GLU A 80 -0.69 15.88 9.49
CA GLU A 80 0.36 15.30 8.64
C GLU A 80 0.03 13.85 8.26
N ASN A 81 -0.40 13.03 9.23
CA ASN A 81 -0.84 11.67 8.98
C ASN A 81 -2.04 11.63 8.04
N ARG A 82 -2.98 12.57 8.15
CA ARG A 82 -4.13 12.67 7.25
C ARG A 82 -3.70 12.98 5.82
N VAL A 83 -2.78 13.93 5.65
CA VAL A 83 -2.22 14.29 4.34
C VAL A 83 -1.43 13.14 3.73
N GLN A 84 -0.57 12.47 4.52
CA GLN A 84 0.19 11.31 4.07
C GLN A 84 -0.72 10.14 3.69
N ALA A 85 -1.77 9.87 4.49
CA ALA A 85 -2.75 8.83 4.18
C ALA A 85 -3.53 9.15 2.89
N ALA A 86 -3.88 10.42 2.67
CA ALA A 86 -4.53 10.85 1.42
C ALA A 86 -3.61 10.66 0.21
N LYS A 87 -2.32 11.02 0.32
CA LYS A 87 -1.32 10.78 -0.73
C LYS A 87 -1.09 9.30 -0.98
N ALA A 88 -0.98 8.48 0.06
CA ALA A 88 -0.77 7.03 -0.07
C ALA A 88 -1.94 6.29 -0.72
N ARG A 89 -3.17 6.84 -0.65
CA ARG A 89 -4.35 6.29 -1.35
C ARG A 89 -4.31 6.52 -2.85
N VAL A 90 -3.62 7.56 -3.31
CA VAL A 90 -3.44 7.85 -4.73
C VAL A 90 -2.07 7.33 -5.12
N LYS A 91 -2.00 6.03 -5.46
CA LYS A 91 -0.84 5.49 -6.15
C LYS A 91 -1.03 5.73 -7.63
N ASP A 92 -0.25 6.64 -8.19
CA ASP A 92 -0.19 6.80 -9.63
C ASP A 92 0.22 5.47 -10.26
N LEU A 93 -0.47 5.12 -11.34
CA LEU A 93 -0.17 3.91 -12.07
C LEU A 93 1.20 4.09 -12.74
N PRO A 94 2.16 3.17 -12.56
CA PRO A 94 3.48 3.32 -13.17
C PRO A 94 3.38 3.50 -14.69
N ASP A 95 4.22 4.34 -15.27
CA ASP A 95 4.18 4.73 -16.69
C ASP A 95 4.18 3.55 -17.66
N LYS A 96 4.83 2.45 -17.28
CA LYS A 96 4.83 1.17 -18.01
C LYS A 96 3.43 0.66 -18.31
N TYR A 97 2.51 0.78 -17.36
CA TYR A 97 1.12 0.34 -17.54
C TYR A 97 0.31 1.32 -18.40
N LEU A 98 0.68 2.61 -18.41
CA LEU A 98 0.11 3.59 -19.35
C LEU A 98 0.59 3.35 -20.78
N ALA A 99 1.84 2.89 -20.94
CA ALA A 99 2.43 2.52 -22.22
C ALA A 99 2.01 1.12 -22.71
N CYS A 100 1.31 0.34 -21.88
CA CYS A 100 0.95 -1.05 -22.14
C CYS A 100 2.16 -1.93 -22.53
N ASP A 101 3.35 -1.69 -21.94
CA ASP A 101 4.54 -2.52 -22.20
C ASP A 101 4.36 -3.89 -21.52
N PRO A 102 4.29 -4.99 -22.30
CA PRO A 102 4.09 -6.33 -21.75
C PRO A 102 5.38 -6.91 -21.12
N LEU A 103 6.55 -6.29 -21.33
CA LEU A 103 7.83 -6.83 -20.86
C LEU A 103 7.99 -6.67 -19.34
N PRO A 104 8.49 -7.67 -18.61
CA PRO A 104 8.82 -7.54 -17.19
C PRO A 104 9.82 -6.40 -16.94
N ASP A 105 9.64 -5.65 -15.85
CA ASP A 105 10.53 -4.56 -15.50
C ASP A 105 11.70 -5.11 -14.68
N PRO A 106 12.96 -4.99 -15.14
CA PRO A 106 14.11 -5.47 -14.41
C PRO A 106 14.50 -4.61 -13.20
N GLU A 107 13.89 -3.44 -13.00
CA GLU A 107 14.09 -2.66 -11.76
C GLU A 107 13.20 -3.18 -10.62
N GLU A 108 12.10 -3.86 -10.93
CA GLU A 108 11.16 -4.42 -9.96
C GLU A 108 11.38 -5.94 -9.82
N GLU A 109 11.97 -6.36 -8.69
CA GLU A 109 12.30 -7.77 -8.42
C GLU A 109 11.07 -8.69 -8.49
N ARG A 110 9.89 -8.17 -8.10
CA ARG A 110 8.64 -8.92 -8.18
C ARG A 110 8.30 -9.30 -9.62
N ASP A 111 8.50 -8.40 -10.59
CA ASP A 111 8.18 -8.64 -11.99
C ASP A 111 9.10 -9.72 -12.57
N ILE A 112 10.41 -9.63 -12.31
CA ILE A 112 11.39 -10.64 -12.75
C ILE A 112 11.06 -12.01 -12.14
N THR A 113 10.83 -12.06 -10.82
CA THR A 113 10.59 -13.31 -10.11
C THR A 113 9.29 -13.96 -10.59
N THR A 114 8.25 -13.16 -10.81
CA THR A 114 6.97 -13.66 -11.35
C THR A 114 7.15 -14.26 -12.74
N PHE A 115 7.88 -13.58 -13.62
CA PHE A 115 8.20 -14.11 -14.96
C PHE A 115 8.99 -15.43 -14.88
N ILE A 116 10.04 -15.47 -14.06
CA ILE A 116 10.87 -16.67 -13.85
C ILE A 116 10.02 -17.84 -13.37
N THR A 117 9.19 -17.66 -12.34
CA THR A 117 8.34 -18.73 -11.80
C THR A 117 7.35 -19.22 -12.85
N LEU A 118 6.59 -18.31 -13.48
CA LEU A 118 5.57 -18.67 -14.46
C LEU A 118 6.16 -19.43 -15.66
N TRP A 119 7.28 -18.95 -16.20
CA TRP A 119 7.91 -19.59 -17.35
C TRP A 119 8.61 -20.90 -16.96
N SER A 120 9.22 -20.95 -15.77
CA SER A 120 9.91 -22.15 -15.31
C SER A 120 8.94 -23.32 -15.13
N GLU A 121 7.76 -23.07 -14.54
CA GLU A 121 6.73 -24.08 -14.26
C GLU A 121 5.85 -24.41 -15.48
N GLY A 122 5.59 -23.41 -16.34
CA GLY A 122 4.80 -23.60 -17.55
C GLY A 122 5.50 -24.50 -18.58
N LYS A 123 4.74 -25.23 -19.38
CA LYS A 123 5.26 -25.90 -20.58
C LYS A 123 4.98 -25.04 -21.80
N ASP A 124 6.00 -24.81 -22.62
CA ASP A 124 5.82 -24.15 -23.91
C ASP A 124 5.05 -25.11 -24.84
N LYS A 125 4.01 -24.60 -25.52
CA LYS A 125 3.16 -25.44 -26.38
C LYS A 125 3.76 -25.65 -27.75
N THR A 126 4.44 -24.61 -28.25
CA THR A 126 5.11 -24.61 -29.53
C THR A 126 6.56 -24.14 -29.36
N HIS A 127 7.42 -24.51 -30.30
CA HIS A 127 8.80 -24.02 -30.32
C HIS A 127 8.87 -22.50 -30.57
N GLN A 128 7.86 -21.91 -31.23
CA GLN A 128 7.75 -20.46 -31.36
C GLN A 128 7.46 -19.79 -30.01
N ASP A 129 6.53 -20.32 -29.21
CA ASP A 129 6.22 -19.77 -27.88
C ASP A 129 7.48 -19.75 -26.99
N MET A 130 8.28 -20.81 -27.04
CA MET A 130 9.55 -20.88 -26.33
C MET A 130 10.53 -19.82 -26.82
N LEU A 131 10.66 -19.64 -28.14
CA LEU A 131 11.54 -18.61 -28.69
C LEU A 131 11.10 -17.20 -28.28
N ASP A 132 9.80 -16.94 -28.23
CA ASP A 132 9.24 -15.64 -27.81
C ASP A 132 9.52 -15.39 -26.31
N ASN A 133 9.40 -16.43 -25.48
CA ASN A 133 9.77 -16.36 -24.06
C ASN A 133 11.29 -16.19 -23.86
N CYS A 134 12.12 -16.87 -24.66
CA CYS A 134 13.57 -16.67 -24.68
C CYS A 134 13.95 -15.25 -25.13
N GLN A 135 13.25 -14.70 -26.13
CA GLN A 135 13.44 -13.33 -26.59
C GLN A 135 13.06 -12.32 -25.50
N THR A 136 11.97 -12.58 -24.77
CA THR A 136 11.56 -11.78 -23.61
C THR A 136 12.61 -11.83 -22.49
N SER A 137 13.11 -13.03 -22.18
CA SER A 137 14.20 -13.26 -21.23
C SER A 137 15.47 -12.49 -21.60
N GLU A 138 15.86 -12.50 -22.88
CA GLU A 138 17.04 -11.75 -23.34
C GLU A 138 16.82 -10.22 -23.27
N ALA A 139 15.62 -9.73 -23.57
CA ALA A 139 15.29 -8.32 -23.40
C ALA A 139 15.42 -7.86 -21.93
N ILE A 140 15.00 -8.71 -20.98
CA ILE A 140 15.20 -8.47 -19.54
C ILE A 140 16.70 -8.45 -19.22
N ILE A 141 17.46 -9.45 -19.70
CA ILE A 141 18.92 -9.53 -19.48
C ILE A 141 19.64 -8.30 -20.02
N GLN A 142 19.29 -7.80 -21.20
CA GLN A 142 19.88 -6.60 -21.79
C GLN A 142 19.64 -5.37 -20.91
N ARG A 143 18.41 -5.17 -20.45
CA ARG A 143 18.09 -4.08 -19.51
C ARG A 143 18.81 -4.26 -18.16
N MET A 144 18.93 -5.49 -17.64
CA MET A 144 19.71 -5.78 -16.42
C MET A 144 21.21 -5.51 -16.60
N GLN A 145 21.77 -5.64 -17.81
CA GLN A 145 23.16 -5.28 -18.07
C GLN A 145 23.42 -3.78 -17.91
N ASN A 146 22.44 -2.94 -18.26
CA ASN A 146 22.53 -1.49 -18.01
C ASN A 146 22.57 -1.21 -16.51
N ILE A 147 21.67 -1.84 -15.74
CA ILE A 147 21.63 -1.72 -14.27
C ILE A 147 22.95 -2.22 -13.64
N TYR A 148 23.50 -3.32 -14.16
CA TYR A 148 24.79 -3.84 -13.73
C TYR A 148 25.94 -2.84 -14.03
N GLY A 149 25.92 -2.20 -15.20
CA GLY A 149 26.89 -1.17 -15.58
C GLY A 149 26.85 0.03 -14.64
N GLU A 150 25.66 0.47 -14.24
CA GLU A 150 25.48 1.52 -13.23
C GLU A 150 25.98 1.08 -11.86
N ALA A 151 25.64 -0.14 -11.42
CA ALA A 151 26.12 -0.70 -10.16
C ALA A 151 27.65 -0.87 -10.12
N MET A 152 28.28 -1.13 -11.28
CA MET A 152 29.74 -1.12 -11.39
C MET A 152 30.31 0.28 -11.23
N ALA A 153 29.67 1.30 -11.83
CA ALA A 153 30.11 2.68 -11.71
C ALA A 153 29.97 3.23 -10.27
N THR A 154 28.97 2.77 -9.52
CA THR A 154 28.74 3.16 -8.12
C THR A 154 29.43 2.25 -7.09
N PHE A 155 30.14 1.21 -7.54
CA PHE A 155 30.78 0.19 -6.69
C PHE A 155 29.81 -0.54 -5.74
N ASP A 156 28.54 -0.72 -6.16
CA ASP A 156 27.55 -1.50 -5.40
C ASP A 156 27.68 -3.00 -5.71
N GLU A 157 28.51 -3.69 -4.92
CA GLU A 157 28.73 -5.14 -5.06
C GLU A 157 27.45 -5.98 -4.86
N LYS A 158 26.51 -5.51 -4.04
CA LYS A 158 25.26 -6.26 -3.77
C LYS A 158 24.38 -6.25 -5.01
N LYS A 159 24.22 -5.08 -5.63
CA LYS A 159 23.42 -4.93 -6.85
C LYS A 159 24.06 -5.64 -8.05
N GLN A 160 25.39 -5.67 -8.10
CA GLN A 160 26.13 -6.47 -9.07
C GLN A 160 25.85 -7.97 -8.93
N ALA A 161 25.94 -8.51 -7.71
CA ALA A 161 25.66 -9.92 -7.44
C ALA A 161 24.20 -10.28 -7.75
N TRP A 162 23.27 -9.42 -7.37
CA TRP A 162 21.84 -9.55 -7.67
C TRP A 162 21.58 -9.62 -9.18
N CYS A 163 22.16 -8.69 -9.96
CA CYS A 163 22.01 -8.70 -11.42
C CYS A 163 22.55 -10.00 -12.03
N ASN A 164 23.72 -10.47 -11.59
CA ASN A 164 24.32 -11.69 -12.11
C ASN A 164 23.49 -12.94 -11.76
N MET A 165 22.95 -13.02 -10.54
CA MET A 165 22.12 -14.13 -10.11
C MET A 165 20.90 -14.32 -11.04
N TYR A 166 20.14 -13.26 -11.28
CA TYR A 166 18.94 -13.33 -12.13
C TYR A 166 19.27 -13.55 -13.61
N ARG A 167 20.37 -12.95 -14.11
CA ARG A 167 20.83 -13.21 -15.48
C ARG A 167 21.19 -14.68 -15.68
N ASP A 168 21.88 -15.28 -14.72
CA ASP A 168 22.25 -16.70 -14.77
C ASP A 168 21.02 -17.60 -14.66
N GLU A 169 20.06 -17.25 -13.82
CA GLU A 169 18.79 -17.99 -13.69
C GLU A 169 17.99 -17.99 -15.00
N LEU A 170 17.80 -16.82 -15.60
CA LEU A 170 17.11 -16.66 -16.88
C LEU A 170 17.77 -17.45 -18.00
N ARG A 171 19.10 -17.44 -18.07
CA ARG A 171 19.87 -18.23 -19.06
C ARG A 171 19.73 -19.73 -18.82
N LYS A 172 19.78 -20.18 -17.56
CA LYS A 172 19.58 -21.60 -17.21
C LYS A 172 18.19 -22.09 -17.62
N ILE A 173 17.15 -21.29 -17.37
CA ILE A 173 15.79 -21.63 -17.78
C ILE A 173 15.71 -21.69 -19.30
N SER A 174 16.23 -20.69 -20.00
CA SER A 174 16.24 -20.65 -21.47
C SER A 174 16.87 -21.93 -22.05
N LEU A 175 18.04 -22.33 -21.57
CA LEU A 175 18.71 -23.58 -21.99
C LEU A 175 17.88 -24.83 -21.71
N ARG A 176 17.31 -24.94 -20.50
CA ARG A 176 16.43 -26.05 -20.14
C ARG A 176 15.22 -26.14 -21.08
N LYS A 177 14.63 -25.01 -21.46
CA LYS A 177 13.48 -24.98 -22.38
C LYS A 177 13.86 -25.43 -23.78
N PHE A 178 15.03 -25.04 -24.29
CA PHE A 178 15.56 -25.57 -25.54
C PHE A 178 15.74 -27.09 -25.48
N ASP A 179 16.27 -27.63 -24.38
CA ASP A 179 16.43 -29.07 -24.20
C ASP A 179 15.08 -29.79 -24.16
N GLU A 180 14.10 -29.26 -23.43
CA GLU A 180 12.74 -29.82 -23.33
C GLU A 180 12.05 -29.90 -24.70
N ILE A 181 12.10 -28.82 -25.49
CA ILE A 181 11.50 -28.80 -26.83
C ILE A 181 12.27 -29.67 -27.81
N THR A 182 13.60 -29.68 -27.73
CA THR A 182 14.42 -30.54 -28.59
C THR A 182 14.11 -32.02 -28.31
N ALA A 183 13.99 -32.40 -27.03
CA ALA A 183 13.60 -33.74 -26.65
C ALA A 183 12.18 -34.10 -27.15
N TYR A 184 11.22 -33.18 -27.00
CA TYR A 184 9.86 -33.36 -27.53
C TYR A 184 9.85 -33.54 -29.05
N MET A 185 10.59 -32.70 -29.80
CA MET A 185 10.71 -32.83 -31.25
C MET A 185 11.36 -34.13 -31.68
N MET A 186 12.36 -34.62 -30.94
CA MET A 186 12.99 -35.91 -31.22
C MET A 186 12.06 -37.10 -30.93
N GLU A 187 11.26 -37.02 -29.86
CA GLU A 187 10.27 -38.05 -29.53
C GLU A 187 9.18 -38.17 -30.61
N TYR A 188 8.69 -37.04 -31.10
CA TYR A 188 7.65 -36.96 -32.11
C TYR A 188 8.19 -36.65 -33.51
N ILE A 189 9.43 -37.04 -33.80
CA ILE A 189 10.12 -36.67 -35.04
C ILE A 189 9.32 -37.08 -36.28
N GLU A 190 8.61 -38.21 -36.22
CA GLU A 190 7.75 -38.70 -37.30
C GLU A 190 6.70 -37.68 -37.77
N ASN A 191 6.14 -36.90 -36.84
CA ASN A 191 5.15 -35.86 -37.15
C ASN A 191 5.74 -34.71 -37.98
N TYR A 192 7.01 -34.42 -37.76
CA TYR A 192 7.72 -33.31 -38.42
C TYR A 192 8.39 -33.75 -39.73
N ILE A 193 8.59 -35.06 -39.92
CA ILE A 193 9.21 -35.63 -41.11
C ILE A 193 8.21 -35.80 -42.26
N GLN A 194 6.93 -36.06 -41.94
CA GLN A 194 5.90 -36.32 -42.94
C GLN A 194 5.62 -35.06 -43.78
N GLN A 195 5.70 -35.19 -45.10
CA GLN A 195 5.28 -34.13 -46.01
C GLN A 195 3.78 -33.91 -45.89
N THR A 196 3.36 -32.66 -45.73
CA THR A 196 1.93 -32.32 -45.78
C THR A 196 1.37 -32.57 -47.18
N GLU A 197 0.08 -32.88 -47.28
CA GLU A 197 -0.58 -33.16 -48.57
C GLU A 197 -0.45 -31.99 -49.57
N GLU A 198 -0.40 -30.75 -49.09
CA GLU A 198 -0.14 -29.56 -49.93
C GLU A 198 1.29 -29.52 -50.49
N GLU A 199 2.30 -29.92 -49.71
CA GLU A 199 3.68 -30.00 -50.15
C GLU A 199 3.89 -31.13 -51.16
N LYS A 200 3.20 -32.27 -50.96
CA LYS A 200 3.16 -33.37 -51.94
C LYS A 200 2.55 -32.91 -53.26
N GLN A 201 1.47 -32.13 -53.23
CA GLN A 201 0.85 -31.56 -54.43
C GLN A 201 1.75 -30.54 -55.15
N LYS A 202 2.46 -29.67 -54.41
CA LYS A 202 3.44 -28.73 -54.98
C LYS A 202 4.62 -29.45 -55.63
N LYS A 203 5.16 -30.50 -55.01
CA LYS A 203 6.21 -31.35 -55.62
C LYS A 203 5.71 -32.12 -56.85
N ALA A 204 4.47 -32.61 -56.84
CA ALA A 204 3.87 -33.25 -58.02
C ALA A 204 3.68 -32.29 -59.21
N GLN A 205 3.45 -31.01 -58.95
CA GLN A 205 3.39 -29.96 -59.98
C GLN A 205 4.79 -29.56 -60.49
N GLN A 206 5.81 -29.59 -59.63
CA GLN A 206 7.23 -29.41 -59.99
C GLN A 206 7.85 -30.73 -60.48
N LYS A 207 7.45 -31.20 -61.66
CA LYS A 207 8.05 -32.40 -62.28
C LYS A 207 9.53 -32.19 -62.61
N THR A 208 10.42 -32.53 -61.68
CA THR A 208 11.80 -32.92 -61.99
C THR A 208 11.99 -34.39 -61.67
N ALA A 209 12.38 -35.14 -62.69
CA ALA A 209 12.57 -36.59 -62.67
C ALA A 209 13.69 -36.99 -61.70
N LYS A 210 13.34 -37.35 -60.47
CA LYS A 210 14.11 -38.29 -59.66
C LYS A 210 13.17 -39.38 -59.17
N LYS A 211 13.34 -40.55 -59.77
CA LYS A 211 12.64 -41.80 -59.42
C LYS A 211 13.33 -42.35 -58.17
N GLY A 212 12.91 -41.88 -57.02
CA GLY A 212 13.35 -42.33 -55.71
C GLY A 212 12.19 -42.18 -54.74
N ASP A 213 11.91 -43.27 -54.02
CA ASP A 213 10.88 -43.34 -53.00
C ASP A 213 11.31 -42.43 -51.83
N GLN A 214 10.85 -41.17 -51.83
CA GLN A 214 11.20 -40.19 -50.79
C GLN A 214 9.96 -39.41 -50.36
N ASP A 215 9.07 -40.11 -49.66
CA ASP A 215 8.00 -39.49 -48.85
C ASP A 215 8.57 -38.70 -47.64
N TYR A 216 9.87 -38.78 -47.40
CA TYR A 216 10.59 -38.14 -46.29
C TYR A 216 11.15 -36.76 -46.72
N LYS A 217 11.04 -35.74 -45.85
CA LYS A 217 11.71 -34.44 -46.04
C LYS A 217 13.20 -34.59 -45.74
N ASP A 218 14.06 -34.54 -46.76
CA ASP A 218 15.53 -34.58 -46.60
C ASP A 218 16.15 -33.27 -46.06
N PHE A 219 15.36 -32.22 -45.80
CA PHE A 219 15.91 -30.89 -45.49
C PHE A 219 15.04 -30.15 -44.48
N THR A 220 15.71 -29.72 -43.39
CA THR A 220 15.30 -28.80 -42.30
C THR A 220 13.86 -28.93 -41.82
N LEU A 221 13.68 -29.51 -40.63
CA LEU A 221 12.40 -30.01 -40.15
C LEU A 221 11.43 -28.90 -39.73
N GLU A 222 11.96 -27.81 -39.17
CA GLU A 222 11.21 -26.59 -38.83
C GLU A 222 12.24 -25.52 -38.45
N SER A 223 12.00 -24.26 -38.86
CA SER A 223 12.85 -23.13 -38.46
C SER A 223 11.97 -22.03 -37.90
N ALA A 224 12.21 -21.69 -36.65
CA ALA A 224 11.61 -20.52 -36.01
C ALA A 224 12.71 -19.55 -35.62
N SER A 225 12.40 -18.26 -35.70
CA SER A 225 13.37 -17.20 -35.50
C SER A 225 12.73 -16.01 -34.82
N THR A 226 13.45 -15.44 -33.87
CA THR A 226 13.21 -14.12 -33.29
C THR A 226 14.39 -13.21 -33.64
N ASN A 227 14.47 -12.02 -33.03
CA ASN A 227 15.54 -11.07 -33.33
C ASN A 227 16.92 -11.62 -32.91
N ASP A 228 16.98 -12.25 -31.74
CA ASP A 228 18.23 -12.71 -31.14
C ASP A 228 18.42 -14.24 -31.22
N PHE A 229 17.34 -15.01 -31.45
CA PHE A 229 17.40 -16.47 -31.45
C PHE A 229 16.94 -17.07 -32.79
N PHE A 230 17.67 -18.10 -33.22
CA PHE A 230 17.26 -18.97 -34.31
C PHE A 230 17.25 -20.41 -33.81
N PHE A 231 16.13 -21.10 -33.98
CA PHE A 231 16.00 -22.51 -33.68
C PHE A 231 15.65 -23.27 -34.95
N GLY A 232 16.46 -24.28 -35.26
CA GLY A 232 16.24 -25.11 -36.42
C GLY A 232 16.77 -26.52 -36.18
N PHE A 233 16.04 -27.50 -36.68
CA PHE A 233 16.42 -28.90 -36.58
C PHE A 233 16.82 -29.45 -37.95
N TRP A 234 17.99 -30.08 -38.01
CA TRP A 234 18.47 -30.78 -39.20
C TRP A 234 18.56 -32.28 -38.90
N ALA A 235 17.81 -33.07 -39.67
CA ALA A 235 17.87 -34.52 -39.61
C ALA A 235 18.13 -35.10 -40.99
N ASN A 236 19.04 -36.06 -41.05
CA ASN A 236 19.27 -36.90 -42.23
C ASN A 236 18.66 -38.27 -41.97
N ILE A 237 17.61 -38.60 -42.71
CA ILE A 237 16.86 -39.83 -42.52
C ILE A 237 17.27 -40.79 -43.61
N SER A 238 18.31 -41.59 -43.34
CA SER A 238 18.66 -42.67 -44.25
C SER A 238 17.64 -43.79 -44.09
N GLY A 239 16.75 -43.98 -45.07
CA GLY A 239 15.73 -45.04 -45.10
C GLY A 239 16.27 -46.48 -45.20
N LYS A 240 17.54 -46.74 -44.87
CA LYS A 240 18.08 -48.10 -44.78
C LYS A 240 17.85 -48.61 -43.36
N SER A 241 16.67 -49.17 -43.12
CA SER A 241 16.50 -50.16 -42.06
C SER A 241 17.53 -51.26 -42.29
N GLN A 242 18.64 -51.24 -41.55
CA GLN A 242 19.45 -52.43 -41.38
C GLN A 242 18.65 -53.36 -40.47
N ALA A 243 17.75 -54.13 -41.09
CA ALA A 243 17.27 -55.35 -40.49
C ALA A 243 18.51 -56.24 -40.27
N HIS A 244 19.00 -56.28 -39.04
CA HIS A 244 19.98 -57.27 -38.61
C HIS A 244 19.36 -58.65 -38.83
N GLN A 245 19.88 -59.37 -39.83
CA GLN A 245 19.82 -60.83 -39.89
C GLN A 245 20.86 -61.41 -38.94
#